data_AF-A0A0E9LUJ7-F1
#
_entry.id   AF-A0A0E9LUJ7-F1
#
_cell.length_a   1.000
_cell.length_b   1.000
_cell.length_c   1.000
_cell.angle_alpha   90.00
_cell.angle_beta   90.00
_cell.angle_gamma   90.00
#
_symmetry.space_group_name_H-M   'P 1'
#
loop_
_entity.id
_entity.type
_entity.pdbx_description
1 polymer ?
#
loop_
_entity_poly.entity_id
_entity_poly.type
_entity_poly.pdbx_seq_one_letter_code
_entity_poly.pdbx_strand_id
1 'polypeptide(L)'
;MIKTCQLHIEGEGTENAILQEAPCSVKYKRRFVLKNATGVITELNAVVEFDAPIVSWRNHDYTWVDASRQRMAHFHSPKALLLKNGHKVVAGETHGLWVFDPKHPKRLKWVMADSWLTPLFRYDEKDVMHFTQPDLILENPLTFTFLFTTGKIPEFSRSRIPFSAILNFSDHCDFDSLELMERQRALFKKCQVRISKGAFLFHFSKRAFNVSLERQGDELQRWEADGHELCYHSLSQSIRPENQWQKDFEAFENDGPRWPTWIDHAFQPYNLTKMASSGYKVADWAHRMHRAGVRYLWNYLDGGHSGRGVINQLDVGQFSLRTYIRTALKIKSLASLTGLLRTYILYFSDEQAKKSYSQLVNNLRRKLWKKGPGGMWGLARGLAFLGGRLFSLLVDSVKKEVLPAWQKYGTTFFSAHLGGSRFWFFQTVEVHDFISTFSAENLKLLTESSGICLAHTYFADDDPQKPGRVFLNKRGGWMPGIEDTFQRIGDAAEKGELWLASVAEIAEFFDSFQYLRFDVDERGNIHPIVEKGGQDLVVRYVE
;
A
#
# COMPACT_ATOMS: atom_id res chain seq x y z
N MET A 1 1.22 -35.78 -6.57
CA MET A 1 1.43 -34.48 -5.90
C MET A 1 0.45 -33.42 -6.42
N ILE A 2 0.48 -33.05 -7.71
CA ILE A 2 -0.60 -32.28 -8.36
C ILE A 2 -1.45 -33.21 -9.22
N LYS A 3 -2.78 -33.14 -9.06
CA LYS A 3 -3.76 -33.88 -9.87
C LYS A 3 -4.13 -33.14 -11.14
N THR A 4 -4.50 -31.87 -10.99
CA THR A 4 -4.92 -31.01 -12.10
C THR A 4 -4.43 -29.58 -11.87
N CYS A 5 -4.20 -28.87 -12.96
CA CYS A 5 -3.97 -27.43 -12.98
C CYS A 5 -4.84 -26.86 -14.10
N GLN A 6 -5.75 -25.96 -13.76
CA GLN A 6 -6.68 -25.33 -14.70
C GLN A 6 -6.41 -23.84 -14.75
N LEU A 7 -6.59 -23.25 -15.93
CA LEU A 7 -6.44 -21.82 -16.15
C LEU A 7 -7.82 -21.17 -16.23
N HIS A 8 -7.96 -20.03 -15.56
CA HIS A 8 -9.02 -19.05 -15.81
C HIS A 8 -8.35 -17.77 -16.31
N ILE A 9 -8.78 -17.27 -17.46
CA ILE A 9 -8.23 -16.07 -18.09
C ILE A 9 -9.37 -15.27 -18.71
N GLU A 10 -9.37 -13.96 -18.47
CA GLU A 10 -10.28 -12.99 -19.07
C GLU A 10 -9.45 -11.82 -19.60
N GLY A 11 -9.77 -11.35 -20.80
CA GLY A 11 -9.06 -10.27 -21.48
C GLY A 11 -9.12 -10.38 -23.00
N GLU A 12 -8.72 -9.34 -23.70
CA GLU A 12 -8.66 -9.32 -25.17
C GLU A 12 -7.46 -10.13 -25.67
N GLY A 13 -7.66 -10.96 -26.71
CA GLY A 13 -6.59 -11.77 -27.32
C GLY A 13 -6.22 -13.03 -26.54
N THR A 14 -7.09 -13.46 -25.63
CA THR A 14 -6.89 -14.63 -24.75
C THR A 14 -7.47 -15.92 -25.31
N GLU A 15 -8.13 -15.89 -26.48
CA GLU A 15 -8.90 -17.02 -27.03
C GLU A 15 -8.02 -18.23 -27.35
N ASN A 16 -6.73 -17.99 -27.61
CA ASN A 16 -5.74 -19.01 -27.94
C ASN A 16 -4.78 -19.33 -26.78
N ALA A 17 -5.01 -18.78 -25.58
CA ALA A 17 -4.15 -18.98 -24.43
C ALA A 17 -4.20 -20.44 -23.96
N ILE A 18 -3.04 -21.10 -23.89
CA ILE A 18 -2.95 -22.51 -23.50
C ILE A 18 -2.02 -22.63 -22.30
N LEU A 19 -2.54 -23.23 -21.22
CA LEU A 19 -1.71 -23.67 -20.10
C LEU A 19 -1.27 -25.11 -20.34
N GLN A 20 0.04 -25.31 -20.48
CA GLN A 20 0.62 -26.63 -20.70
C GLN A 20 1.56 -26.99 -19.55
N GLU A 21 1.49 -28.24 -19.08
CA GLU A 21 2.53 -28.78 -18.22
C GLU A 21 3.82 -29.00 -19.02
N ALA A 22 4.91 -28.36 -18.59
CA ALA A 22 6.22 -28.53 -19.19
C ALA A 22 6.91 -29.76 -18.56
N PRO A 23 7.61 -30.60 -19.35
CA PRO A 23 8.34 -31.73 -18.83
C PRO A 23 9.46 -31.26 -17.87
N CYS A 24 9.54 -31.89 -16.71
CA CYS A 24 10.58 -31.67 -15.72
C CYS A 24 11.40 -32.96 -15.55
N SER A 25 12.72 -32.86 -15.56
CA SER A 25 13.62 -34.00 -15.27
C SER A 25 13.57 -34.42 -13.79
N VAL A 26 13.17 -33.51 -12.90
CA VAL A 26 13.14 -33.72 -11.45
C VAL A 26 11.72 -34.03 -10.97
N LYS A 27 11.52 -35.18 -10.33
CA LYS A 27 10.20 -35.65 -9.83
C LYS A 27 9.54 -34.72 -8.80
N TYR A 28 10.35 -33.90 -8.13
CA TYR A 28 9.93 -32.93 -7.11
C TYR A 28 9.52 -31.57 -7.68
N LYS A 29 9.45 -31.44 -9.01
CA LYS A 29 9.12 -30.19 -9.70
C LYS A 29 7.93 -30.40 -10.64
N ARG A 30 6.96 -29.50 -10.59
CA ARG A 30 5.87 -29.40 -11.56
C ARG A 30 5.87 -27.98 -12.12
N ARG A 31 5.89 -27.84 -13.44
CA ARG A 31 5.98 -26.54 -14.11
C ARG A 31 4.85 -26.43 -15.12
N PHE A 32 4.06 -25.36 -15.03
CA PHE A 32 3.02 -25.05 -16.00
C PHE A 32 3.37 -23.75 -16.71
N VAL A 33 3.27 -23.74 -18.03
CA VAL A 33 3.65 -22.60 -18.87
C VAL A 33 2.43 -22.15 -19.64
N LEU A 34 2.07 -20.88 -19.47
CA LEU A 34 1.08 -20.20 -20.28
C LEU A 34 1.73 -19.77 -21.60
N LYS A 35 1.17 -20.23 -22.71
CA LYS A 35 1.59 -19.89 -24.06
C LYS A 35 0.47 -19.16 -24.79
N ASN A 36 0.85 -18.39 -25.81
CA ASN A 36 -0.07 -17.76 -26.77
C ASN A 36 -1.10 -16.79 -26.15
N ALA A 37 -0.89 -16.35 -24.92
CA ALA A 37 -1.64 -15.24 -24.35
C ALA A 37 -0.99 -13.94 -24.83
N THR A 38 -1.69 -13.24 -25.72
CA THR A 38 -1.26 -11.96 -26.30
C THR A 38 -2.34 -10.92 -26.07
N GLY A 39 -2.00 -9.71 -25.65
CA GLY A 39 -2.98 -8.65 -25.43
C GLY A 39 -3.11 -8.24 -23.97
N VAL A 40 -4.23 -7.58 -23.66
CA VAL A 40 -4.50 -6.98 -22.35
C VAL A 40 -5.34 -7.92 -21.52
N ILE A 41 -4.79 -8.38 -20.40
CA ILE A 41 -5.42 -9.35 -19.52
C ILE A 41 -5.99 -8.65 -18.29
N THR A 42 -7.30 -8.83 -18.06
CA THR A 42 -8.03 -8.20 -16.96
C THR A 42 -8.20 -9.14 -15.75
N GLU A 43 -8.30 -10.45 -15.98
CA GLU A 43 -8.22 -11.47 -14.93
C GLU A 43 -7.36 -12.66 -15.39
N LEU A 44 -6.50 -13.16 -14.52
CA LEU A 44 -5.70 -14.35 -14.77
C LEU A 44 -5.44 -15.10 -13.48
N ASN A 45 -5.84 -16.36 -13.45
CA ASN A 45 -5.53 -17.22 -12.33
C ASN A 45 -5.39 -18.70 -12.73
N ALA A 46 -4.46 -19.38 -12.06
CA ALA A 46 -4.33 -20.83 -12.14
C ALA A 46 -4.94 -21.46 -10.89
N VAL A 47 -5.81 -22.46 -11.07
CA VAL A 47 -6.39 -23.26 -9.99
C VAL A 47 -5.71 -24.62 -9.99
N VAL A 48 -5.00 -24.92 -8.91
CA VAL A 48 -4.25 -26.17 -8.74
C VAL A 48 -4.95 -27.05 -7.74
N GLU A 49 -5.19 -28.31 -8.11
CA GLU A 49 -5.73 -29.32 -7.21
C GLU A 49 -4.65 -30.34 -6.83
N PHE A 50 -4.36 -30.42 -5.54
CA PHE A 50 -3.41 -31.38 -4.97
C PHE A 50 -4.04 -32.74 -4.71
N ASP A 51 -3.21 -33.78 -4.55
CA ASP A 51 -3.69 -35.11 -4.18
C ASP A 51 -4.18 -35.18 -2.72
N ALA A 52 -3.50 -34.45 -1.84
CA ALA A 52 -3.78 -34.34 -0.41
C ALA A 52 -4.30 -32.94 -0.02
N PRO A 53 -5.08 -32.82 1.07
CA PRO A 53 -5.48 -31.54 1.63
C PRO A 53 -4.29 -30.70 2.11
N ILE A 54 -4.39 -29.39 1.98
CA ILE A 54 -3.54 -28.39 2.62
C ILE A 54 -3.94 -28.30 4.10
N VAL A 55 -2.96 -28.42 4.99
CA VAL A 55 -3.18 -28.46 6.46
C VAL A 55 -2.46 -27.35 7.21
N SER A 56 -1.36 -26.82 6.66
CA SER A 56 -0.62 -25.70 7.22
C SER A 56 -0.19 -24.73 6.13
N TRP A 57 0.02 -23.47 6.52
CA TRP A 57 0.34 -22.36 5.64
C TRP A 57 1.50 -21.55 6.21
N ARG A 58 2.45 -21.15 5.38
CA ARG A 58 3.50 -20.21 5.78
C ARG A 58 2.96 -18.79 5.70
N ASN A 59 2.70 -18.20 6.87
CA ASN A 59 2.02 -16.92 6.99
C ASN A 59 2.98 -15.73 6.71
N HIS A 60 2.40 -14.54 6.53
CA HIS A 60 3.16 -13.31 6.27
C HIS A 60 4.15 -12.94 7.40
N ASP A 61 3.94 -13.41 8.63
CA ASP A 61 4.85 -13.20 9.76
C ASP A 61 5.96 -14.26 9.85
N TYR A 62 6.17 -15.06 8.80
CA TYR A 62 7.11 -16.17 8.79
C TYR A 62 6.82 -17.21 9.89
N THR A 63 5.55 -17.47 10.19
CA THR A 63 5.14 -18.59 11.05
C THR A 63 4.31 -19.61 10.28
N TRP A 64 4.32 -20.86 10.75
CA TRP A 64 3.38 -21.87 10.27
C TRP A 64 2.06 -21.72 11.01
N VAL A 65 0.97 -21.58 10.26
CA VAL A 65 -0.39 -21.47 10.80
C VAL A 65 -1.29 -22.54 10.20
N ASP A 66 -2.32 -22.93 10.93
CA ASP A 66 -3.30 -23.90 10.45
C ASP A 66 -4.05 -23.41 9.19
N ALA A 67 -4.51 -24.34 8.36
CA ALA A 67 -5.33 -24.05 7.18
C ALA A 67 -6.85 -24.07 7.49
N SER A 68 -7.30 -23.70 8.70
CA SER A 68 -8.74 -23.72 9.06
C SER A 68 -9.53 -22.51 8.58
N ARG A 69 -8.84 -21.43 8.18
CA ARG A 69 -9.41 -20.19 7.63
C ARG A 69 -8.79 -19.87 6.29
N GLN A 70 -9.34 -18.89 5.59
CA GLN A 70 -8.77 -18.41 4.34
C GLN A 70 -7.33 -17.95 4.57
N ARG A 71 -6.46 -18.27 3.61
CA ARG A 71 -5.03 -17.92 3.65
C ARG A 71 -4.62 -17.25 2.35
N MET A 72 -3.68 -16.33 2.47
CA MET A 72 -3.13 -15.60 1.35
C MET A 72 -1.62 -15.45 1.51
N ALA A 73 -0.90 -15.48 0.39
CA ALA A 73 0.53 -15.15 0.33
C ALA A 73 0.77 -14.25 -0.89
N HIS A 74 0.89 -12.95 -0.61
CA HIS A 74 1.16 -11.91 -1.59
C HIS A 74 2.62 -11.92 -2.06
N PHE A 75 2.98 -10.97 -2.93
CA PHE A 75 4.32 -10.83 -3.51
C PHE A 75 5.44 -10.78 -2.45
N HIS A 76 5.24 -10.04 -1.36
CA HIS A 76 6.21 -9.89 -0.26
C HIS A 76 6.19 -11.00 0.83
N SER A 77 5.48 -12.11 0.60
CA SER A 77 5.35 -13.22 1.56
C SER A 77 5.86 -14.53 0.98
N PRO A 78 6.46 -15.43 1.80
CA PRO A 78 6.80 -16.77 1.35
C PRO A 78 5.56 -17.51 0.84
N LYS A 79 5.63 -18.04 -0.37
CA LYS A 79 4.58 -18.89 -0.95
C LYS A 79 4.89 -20.34 -0.64
N ALA A 80 4.52 -20.76 0.57
CA ALA A 80 4.73 -22.11 1.04
C ALA A 80 3.54 -22.66 1.83
N LEU A 81 3.28 -23.96 1.68
CA LEU A 81 2.21 -24.68 2.37
C LEU A 81 2.63 -26.11 2.70
N LEU A 82 1.90 -26.75 3.62
CA LEU A 82 2.09 -28.17 3.98
C LEU A 82 0.83 -28.96 3.62
N LEU A 83 1.03 -30.08 2.93
CA LEU A 83 -0.01 -31.05 2.63
C LEU A 83 -0.11 -32.12 3.72
N LYS A 84 -1.31 -32.70 3.89
CA LYS A 84 -1.58 -33.75 4.88
C LYS A 84 -0.69 -35.00 4.73
N ASN A 85 -0.16 -35.24 3.53
CA ASN A 85 0.75 -36.35 3.25
C ASN A 85 2.22 -36.05 3.61
N GLY A 86 2.50 -34.93 4.27
CA GLY A 86 3.84 -34.55 4.74
C GLY A 86 4.69 -33.76 3.75
N HIS A 87 4.24 -33.56 2.51
CA HIS A 87 4.96 -32.74 1.54
C HIS A 87 4.70 -31.25 1.78
N LYS A 88 5.79 -30.48 1.83
CA LYS A 88 5.78 -29.02 1.72
C LYS A 88 5.80 -28.66 0.23
N VAL A 89 5.05 -27.62 -0.11
CA VAL A 89 4.99 -27.08 -1.47
C VAL A 89 5.47 -25.63 -1.41
N VAL A 90 6.43 -25.28 -2.28
CA VAL A 90 6.99 -23.94 -2.40
C VAL A 90 6.82 -23.46 -3.85
N ALA A 91 6.44 -22.20 -4.05
CA ALA A 91 6.46 -21.60 -5.38
C ALA A 91 7.91 -21.46 -5.88
N GLY A 92 8.17 -21.75 -7.16
CA GLY A 92 9.46 -21.44 -7.78
C GLY A 92 9.68 -19.94 -8.00
N GLU A 93 8.61 -19.15 -7.94
CA GLU A 93 8.61 -17.71 -8.17
C GLU A 93 7.78 -16.96 -7.12
N THR A 94 8.10 -15.69 -6.89
CA THR A 94 7.42 -14.84 -5.90
C THR A 94 6.22 -14.07 -6.46
N HIS A 95 6.05 -13.98 -7.79
CA HIS A 95 5.01 -13.19 -8.42
C HIS A 95 3.58 -13.67 -8.13
N GLY A 96 2.63 -12.74 -8.25
CA GLY A 96 1.21 -13.00 -8.01
C GLY A 96 0.87 -13.29 -6.54
N LEU A 97 -0.36 -13.78 -6.35
CA LEU A 97 -0.96 -14.04 -5.05
C LEU A 97 -1.44 -15.48 -4.97
N TRP A 98 -1.02 -16.19 -3.94
CA TRP A 98 -1.65 -17.47 -3.57
C TRP A 98 -2.85 -17.21 -2.67
N VAL A 99 -3.99 -17.86 -2.97
CA VAL A 99 -5.23 -17.80 -2.18
C VAL A 99 -5.73 -19.22 -1.92
N PHE A 100 -6.07 -19.48 -0.66
CA PHE A 100 -6.60 -20.75 -0.19
C PHE A 100 -7.94 -20.55 0.53
N ASP A 101 -8.92 -21.39 0.20
CA ASP A 101 -10.21 -21.47 0.88
C ASP A 101 -10.37 -22.84 1.56
N PRO A 102 -10.57 -22.90 2.89
CA PRO A 102 -10.75 -24.16 3.62
C PRO A 102 -11.96 -24.98 3.18
N LYS A 103 -12.95 -24.37 2.50
CA LYS A 103 -14.08 -25.11 1.89
C LYS A 103 -13.64 -26.03 0.76
N HIS A 104 -12.49 -25.75 0.15
CA HIS A 104 -11.90 -26.55 -0.92
C HIS A 104 -10.47 -26.92 -0.52
N PRO A 105 -10.28 -27.81 0.46
CA PRO A 105 -9.01 -27.96 1.17
C PRO A 105 -7.87 -28.52 0.31
N LYS A 106 -8.15 -28.99 -0.91
CA LYS A 106 -7.13 -29.46 -1.87
C LYS A 106 -6.79 -28.46 -2.96
N ARG A 107 -7.46 -27.30 -2.99
CA ARG A 107 -7.35 -26.31 -4.06
C ARG A 107 -6.57 -25.10 -3.62
N LEU A 108 -5.70 -24.63 -4.51
CA LEU A 108 -4.95 -23.39 -4.40
C LEU A 108 -5.24 -22.54 -5.64
N LYS A 109 -5.65 -21.28 -5.46
CA LYS A 109 -5.77 -20.31 -6.55
C LYS A 109 -4.50 -19.45 -6.57
N TRP A 110 -3.80 -19.40 -7.70
CA TRP A 110 -2.68 -18.49 -7.94
C TRP A 110 -3.14 -17.37 -8.87
N VAL A 111 -3.39 -16.19 -8.31
CA VAL A 111 -3.88 -15.01 -9.02
C VAL A 111 -2.72 -14.19 -9.54
N MET A 112 -2.77 -13.85 -10.83
CA MET A 112 -1.73 -13.14 -11.58
C MET A 112 -2.21 -11.79 -12.10
N ALA A 113 -3.51 -11.68 -12.42
CA ALA A 113 -4.18 -10.42 -12.73
C ALA A 113 -5.55 -10.40 -12.05
N ASP A 114 -5.86 -9.28 -11.39
CA ASP A 114 -7.14 -8.91 -10.80
C ASP A 114 -7.07 -7.40 -10.48
N SER A 115 -8.19 -6.68 -10.61
CA SER A 115 -8.25 -5.23 -10.32
C SER A 115 -7.77 -4.85 -8.91
N TRP A 116 -7.84 -5.76 -7.95
CA TRP A 116 -7.44 -5.52 -6.57
C TRP A 116 -5.99 -5.92 -6.27
N LEU A 117 -5.29 -6.58 -7.20
CA LEU A 117 -3.83 -6.74 -7.14
C LEU A 117 -3.10 -5.46 -7.58
N THR A 118 -3.74 -4.66 -8.43
CA THR A 118 -3.23 -3.35 -8.88
C THR A 118 -4.32 -2.29 -8.75
N PRO A 119 -4.73 -1.93 -7.51
CA PRO A 119 -5.85 -1.02 -7.28
C PRO A 119 -5.47 0.39 -7.71
N LEU A 120 -5.84 0.73 -8.94
CA LEU A 120 -5.73 2.05 -9.54
C LEU A 120 -7.12 2.59 -9.81
N PHE A 121 -7.27 3.91 -9.75
CA PHE A 121 -8.53 4.56 -10.02
C PHE A 121 -8.31 5.92 -10.68
N ARG A 122 -9.37 6.44 -11.30
CA ARG A 122 -9.43 7.80 -11.83
C ARG A 122 -10.73 8.47 -11.41
N TYR A 123 -10.69 9.78 -11.27
CA TYR A 123 -11.89 10.59 -11.18
C TYR A 123 -12.41 10.93 -12.56
N ASP A 124 -13.72 10.87 -12.74
CA ASP A 124 -14.39 11.47 -13.89
C ASP A 124 -14.56 13.00 -13.73
N GLU A 125 -15.14 13.64 -14.75
CA GLU A 125 -15.43 15.08 -14.77
C GLU A 125 -16.39 15.53 -13.65
N LYS A 126 -17.11 14.61 -13.00
CA LYS A 126 -18.03 14.86 -11.88
C LYS A 126 -17.40 14.53 -10.52
N ASP A 127 -16.08 14.36 -10.48
CA ASP A 127 -15.32 13.93 -9.30
C ASP A 127 -15.88 12.63 -8.70
N VAL A 128 -16.29 11.68 -9.55
CA VAL A 128 -16.66 10.32 -9.12
C VAL A 128 -15.47 9.40 -9.39
N MET A 129 -15.09 8.64 -8.37
CA MET A 129 -14.00 7.68 -8.43
C MET A 129 -14.43 6.42 -9.17
N HIS A 130 -13.62 5.99 -10.14
CA HIS A 130 -13.79 4.75 -10.89
C HIS A 130 -12.48 3.94 -10.86
N PHE A 131 -12.54 2.73 -10.33
CA PHE A 131 -11.40 1.81 -10.38
C PHE A 131 -11.15 1.36 -11.81
N THR A 132 -9.88 1.34 -12.21
CA THR A 132 -9.47 0.89 -13.53
C THR A 132 -9.25 -0.62 -13.52
N GLN A 133 -9.51 -1.27 -14.65
CA GLN A 133 -9.08 -2.65 -14.85
C GLN A 133 -7.55 -2.70 -14.96
N PRO A 134 -6.92 -3.82 -14.59
CA PRO A 134 -5.49 -3.98 -14.77
C PRO A 134 -5.19 -4.14 -16.25
N ASP A 135 -4.17 -3.44 -16.73
CA ASP A 135 -3.59 -3.68 -18.05
C ASP A 135 -2.36 -4.58 -17.88
N LEU A 136 -2.56 -5.89 -17.61
CA LEU A 136 -1.43 -6.82 -17.56
C LEU A 136 -0.95 -7.11 -18.98
N ILE A 137 0.26 -6.65 -19.29
CA ILE A 137 0.99 -7.00 -20.51
C ILE A 137 1.89 -8.20 -20.20
N LEU A 138 1.68 -9.32 -20.90
CA LEU A 138 2.56 -10.49 -20.77
C LEU A 138 3.82 -10.31 -21.62
N GLU A 139 4.92 -9.94 -20.98
CA GLU A 139 6.21 -9.75 -21.66
C GLU A 139 6.99 -11.06 -21.88
N ASN A 140 6.56 -12.17 -21.28
CA ASN A 140 7.21 -13.49 -21.36
C ASN A 140 6.18 -14.61 -21.15
N PRO A 141 6.47 -15.87 -21.55
CA PRO A 141 5.60 -16.99 -21.20
C PRO A 141 5.50 -17.11 -19.68
N LEU A 142 4.30 -16.84 -19.15
CA LEU A 142 4.06 -16.87 -17.72
C LEU A 142 4.20 -18.31 -17.21
N THR A 143 5.00 -18.49 -16.17
CA THR A 143 5.27 -19.81 -15.59
C THR A 143 4.72 -19.90 -14.16
N PHE A 144 4.14 -21.06 -13.85
CA PHE A 144 3.76 -21.46 -12.51
C PHE A 144 4.59 -22.68 -12.11
N THR A 145 5.59 -22.49 -11.25
CA THR A 145 6.44 -23.58 -10.75
C THR A 145 6.07 -23.96 -9.34
N PHE A 146 5.87 -25.26 -9.11
CA PHE A 146 5.63 -25.86 -7.79
C PHE A 146 6.74 -26.85 -7.46
N LEU A 147 7.40 -26.61 -6.34
CA LEU A 147 8.50 -27.40 -5.82
C LEU A 147 8.01 -28.18 -4.60
N PHE A 148 8.35 -29.46 -4.52
CA PHE A 148 7.91 -30.38 -3.48
C PHE A 148 9.10 -30.83 -2.65
N THR A 149 8.95 -30.86 -1.33
CA THR A 149 9.97 -31.39 -0.43
C THR A 149 9.35 -31.95 0.84
N THR A 150 10.07 -32.83 1.55
CA THR A 150 9.79 -33.19 2.94
C THR A 150 10.80 -32.55 3.91
N GLY A 151 11.88 -31.96 3.38
CA GLY A 151 12.93 -31.29 4.15
C GLY A 151 12.61 -29.82 4.42
N LYS A 152 13.65 -29.04 4.73
CA LYS A 152 13.51 -27.59 4.97
C LYS A 152 13.10 -26.84 3.70
N ILE A 153 12.36 -25.76 3.87
CA ILE A 153 11.99 -24.84 2.79
C ILE A 153 12.78 -23.53 2.91
N PRO A 154 13.14 -22.89 1.78
CA PRO A 154 13.71 -21.55 1.81
C PRO A 154 12.64 -20.50 2.04
N GLU A 155 13.01 -19.44 2.74
CA GLU A 155 12.26 -18.19 2.78
C GLU A 155 13.21 -17.00 2.68
N PHE A 156 12.77 -15.99 1.93
CA PHE A 156 13.54 -14.77 1.70
C PHE A 156 13.16 -13.70 2.70
N SER A 157 14.14 -12.84 3.00
CA SER A 157 13.90 -11.64 3.77
C SER A 157 13.24 -10.57 2.90
N ARG A 158 12.21 -9.92 3.45
CA ARG A 158 11.56 -8.78 2.79
C ARG A 158 12.23 -7.44 3.08
N SER A 159 13.27 -7.41 3.89
CA SER A 159 13.94 -6.19 4.33
C SER A 159 15.44 -6.31 4.14
N ARG A 160 16.13 -5.17 3.94
CA ARG A 160 17.61 -5.15 3.86
C ARG A 160 18.25 -5.62 5.16
N ILE A 161 17.67 -5.24 6.30
CA ILE A 161 18.03 -5.84 7.59
C ILE A 161 17.28 -7.18 7.69
N PRO A 162 17.96 -8.34 7.76
CA PRO A 162 17.29 -9.62 7.57
C PRO A 162 16.17 -9.90 8.56
N PHE A 163 14.95 -10.02 8.05
CA PHE A 163 13.73 -10.39 8.78
C PHE A 163 13.31 -9.34 9.82
N SER A 164 13.72 -8.09 9.63
CA SER A 164 13.24 -6.95 10.39
C SER A 164 11.85 -6.49 9.91
N ALA A 165 11.21 -5.62 10.68
CA ALA A 165 10.12 -4.81 10.17
C ALA A 165 10.61 -3.77 9.17
N ILE A 166 9.68 -3.18 8.41
CA ILE A 166 9.89 -2.03 7.53
C ILE A 166 8.96 -0.91 7.97
N LEU A 167 9.51 0.28 8.16
CA LEU A 167 8.74 1.49 8.41
C LEU A 167 9.22 2.61 7.47
N ASN A 168 8.27 3.20 6.78
CA ASN A 168 8.44 4.43 6.02
C ASN A 168 7.47 5.48 6.54
N PHE A 169 7.91 6.74 6.55
CA PHE A 169 7.03 7.89 6.68
C PHE A 169 6.99 8.61 5.34
N SER A 170 5.83 8.60 4.70
CA SER A 170 5.52 9.38 3.50
C SER A 170 4.82 10.67 3.96
N ASP A 171 5.60 11.74 4.09
CA ASP A 171 5.13 13.01 4.64
C ASP A 171 4.62 13.97 3.57
N HIS A 172 3.44 14.51 3.81
CA HIS A 172 2.77 15.47 2.95
C HIS A 172 3.06 16.91 3.39
N CYS A 173 3.59 17.73 2.47
CA CYS A 173 4.04 19.09 2.74
C CYS A 173 2.94 20.17 2.73
N ASP A 174 1.66 19.78 2.77
CA ASP A 174 0.53 20.72 2.73
C ASP A 174 0.57 21.81 3.81
N PHE A 175 1.15 21.49 4.96
CA PHE A 175 1.17 22.34 6.14
C PHE A 175 2.58 22.83 6.51
N ASP A 176 3.59 22.50 5.71
CA ASP A 176 4.96 22.88 6.01
C ASP A 176 5.13 24.40 6.01
N SER A 177 5.64 24.93 7.12
CA SER A 177 6.30 26.22 7.19
C SER A 177 7.79 25.98 7.40
N LEU A 178 8.62 26.99 7.07
CA LEU A 178 10.07 26.89 7.29
C LEU A 178 10.40 26.54 8.75
N GLU A 179 9.77 27.23 9.71
CA GLU A 179 9.99 27.00 11.16
C GLU A 179 9.67 25.57 11.60
N LEU A 180 8.52 25.03 11.16
CA LEU A 180 8.12 23.67 11.50
C LEU A 180 9.04 22.66 10.83
N MET A 181 9.45 22.93 9.59
CA MET A 181 10.29 22.01 8.82
C MET A 181 11.72 21.93 9.40
N GLU A 182 12.32 23.05 9.78
CA GLU A 182 13.65 23.06 10.45
C GLU A 182 13.62 22.27 11.77
N ARG A 183 12.54 22.43 12.55
CA ARG A 183 12.37 21.68 13.82
C ARG A 183 12.17 20.19 13.61
N GLN A 184 11.39 19.80 12.61
CA GLN A 184 11.22 18.39 12.23
C GLN A 184 12.58 17.76 11.87
N ARG A 185 13.33 18.39 10.96
CA ARG A 185 14.64 17.89 10.53
C ARG A 185 15.60 17.72 11.70
N ALA A 186 15.67 18.71 12.59
CA ALA A 186 16.52 18.63 13.77
C ALA A 186 16.14 17.46 14.70
N LEU A 187 14.84 17.23 14.93
CA LEU A 187 14.38 16.09 15.71
C LEU A 187 14.69 14.75 15.03
N PHE A 188 14.43 14.65 13.73
CA PHE A 188 14.69 13.43 12.97
C PHE A 188 16.17 13.08 12.95
N LYS A 189 17.04 14.07 12.75
CA LYS A 189 18.49 13.90 12.86
C LYS A 189 18.93 13.45 14.25
N LYS A 190 18.38 14.06 15.32
CA LYS A 190 18.64 13.68 16.71
C LYS A 190 18.25 12.21 16.98
N CYS A 191 17.10 11.78 16.46
CA CYS A 191 16.57 10.43 16.66
C CYS A 191 16.98 9.44 15.55
N GLN A 192 17.86 9.83 14.63
CA GLN A 192 18.31 9.02 13.48
C GLN A 192 17.15 8.47 12.62
N VAL A 193 16.08 9.25 12.46
CA VAL A 193 14.90 8.90 11.66
C VAL A 193 15.04 9.47 10.25
N ARG A 194 14.83 8.65 9.24
CA ARG A 194 14.77 9.06 7.83
C ARG A 194 13.34 8.89 7.31
N ILE A 195 12.96 9.72 6.35
CA ILE A 195 11.60 9.79 5.81
C ILE A 195 11.62 10.06 4.31
N SER A 196 10.47 9.89 3.67
CA SER A 196 10.15 10.38 2.33
C SER A 196 9.39 11.70 2.45
N LYS A 197 10.09 12.82 2.22
CA LYS A 197 9.58 14.18 2.38
C LYS A 197 8.99 14.68 1.07
N GLY A 198 7.67 14.84 1.03
CA GLY A 198 7.01 15.52 -0.08
C GLY A 198 7.45 16.99 -0.17
N ALA A 199 7.56 17.51 -1.39
CA ALA A 199 7.83 18.91 -1.67
C ALA A 199 7.07 19.36 -2.92
N PHE A 200 6.63 20.62 -2.90
CA PHE A 200 6.15 21.31 -4.11
C PHE A 200 7.34 21.95 -4.83
N LEU A 201 7.34 21.93 -6.16
CA LEU A 201 8.33 22.69 -6.93
C LEU A 201 8.05 24.18 -6.89
N PHE A 202 6.80 24.55 -7.18
CA PHE A 202 6.39 25.94 -7.39
C PHE A 202 5.55 26.45 -6.23
N HIS A 203 5.77 27.71 -5.87
CA HIS A 203 4.96 28.34 -4.83
C HIS A 203 3.63 28.82 -5.40
N PHE A 204 2.61 27.98 -5.31
CA PHE A 204 1.22 28.39 -5.51
C PHE A 204 0.31 27.72 -4.48
N SER A 205 -0.05 28.50 -3.46
CA SER A 205 -0.70 28.02 -2.25
C SER A 205 -1.70 29.02 -1.70
N LYS A 206 -2.76 28.52 -1.06
CA LYS A 206 -3.67 29.32 -0.23
C LYS A 206 -3.02 29.77 1.10
N ARG A 207 -1.83 29.27 1.41
CA ARG A 207 -1.06 29.53 2.63
C ARG A 207 0.27 30.19 2.25
N ALA A 208 0.42 31.47 2.60
CA ALA A 208 1.63 32.22 2.27
C ALA A 208 2.92 31.61 2.83
N PHE A 209 2.83 30.85 3.92
CA PHE A 209 3.96 30.23 4.60
C PHE A 209 4.40 28.88 3.98
N ASN A 210 3.65 28.35 3.01
CA ASN A 210 3.90 27.00 2.50
C ASN A 210 5.27 26.90 1.83
N VAL A 211 6.03 25.87 2.21
CA VAL A 211 7.36 25.59 1.69
C VAL A 211 7.30 25.02 0.27
N SER A 212 8.24 25.46 -0.58
CA SER A 212 8.43 24.93 -1.94
C SER A 212 9.89 25.05 -2.35
N LEU A 213 10.31 24.28 -3.35
CA LEU A 213 11.67 24.36 -3.90
C LEU A 213 12.01 25.77 -4.38
N GLU A 214 11.07 26.43 -5.06
CA GLU A 214 11.22 27.81 -5.57
C GLU A 214 11.62 28.83 -4.50
N ARG A 215 11.14 28.66 -3.27
CA ARG A 215 11.34 29.66 -2.21
C ARG A 215 12.28 29.22 -1.09
N GLN A 216 12.38 27.92 -0.81
CA GLN A 216 13.15 27.36 0.31
C GLN A 216 14.00 26.15 -0.13
N GLY A 217 14.56 26.20 -1.34
CA GLY A 217 15.40 25.12 -1.87
C GLY A 217 16.58 24.76 -0.99
N ASP A 218 17.23 25.74 -0.36
CA ASP A 218 18.36 25.51 0.55
C ASP A 218 18.01 24.60 1.73
N GLU A 219 16.82 24.78 2.32
CA GLU A 219 16.41 23.94 3.44
C GLU A 219 16.03 22.54 2.95
N LEU A 220 15.36 22.39 1.80
CA LEU A 220 15.09 21.07 1.21
C LEU A 220 16.38 20.31 0.87
N GLN A 221 17.41 21.00 0.36
CA GLN A 221 18.73 20.39 0.14
C GLN A 221 19.36 19.89 1.44
N ARG A 222 19.12 20.55 2.58
CA ARG A 222 19.58 20.04 3.89
C ARG A 222 18.83 18.79 4.33
N TRP A 223 17.54 18.64 3.97
CA TRP A 223 16.82 17.38 4.20
C TRP A 223 17.46 16.24 3.41
N GLU A 224 17.75 16.45 2.12
CA GLU A 224 18.45 15.47 1.30
C GLU A 224 19.84 15.14 1.86
N ALA A 225 20.61 16.16 2.29
CA ALA A 225 21.93 15.97 2.90
C ALA A 225 21.89 15.24 4.25
N ASP A 226 20.78 15.35 5.01
CA ASP A 226 20.54 14.57 6.23
C ASP A 226 20.05 13.14 5.93
N GLY A 227 19.95 12.75 4.65
CA GLY A 227 19.66 11.39 4.18
C GLY A 227 18.17 11.10 3.97
N HIS A 228 17.31 12.13 3.98
CA HIS A 228 15.90 11.99 3.63
C HIS A 228 15.72 11.86 2.11
N GLU A 229 14.69 11.14 1.68
CA GLU A 229 14.26 11.18 0.28
C GLU A 229 13.40 12.44 0.07
N LEU A 230 13.73 13.23 -0.95
CA LEU A 230 12.81 14.26 -1.45
C LEU A 230 11.90 13.66 -2.52
N CYS A 231 10.60 13.91 -2.38
CA CYS A 231 9.57 13.42 -3.28
C CYS A 231 8.78 14.58 -3.86
N TYR A 232 8.28 14.42 -5.07
CA TYR A 232 7.24 15.31 -5.57
C TYR A 232 5.96 15.12 -4.77
N HIS A 233 5.31 16.20 -4.37
CA HIS A 233 3.93 16.15 -3.89
C HIS A 233 3.02 16.95 -4.81
N SER A 234 2.86 16.48 -6.05
CA SER A 234 2.48 17.36 -7.16
C SER A 234 3.47 18.53 -7.35
N LEU A 235 3.21 19.44 -8.28
CA LEU A 235 4.12 20.56 -8.55
C LEU A 235 3.83 21.78 -7.68
N SER A 236 2.57 21.96 -7.26
CA SER A 236 2.13 23.06 -6.41
C SER A 236 0.96 22.64 -5.52
N GLN A 237 0.77 23.32 -4.39
CA GLN A 237 -0.30 22.95 -3.45
C GLN A 237 -1.71 23.20 -4.02
N SER A 238 -1.90 24.33 -4.69
CA SER A 238 -3.21 24.72 -5.23
C SER A 238 -3.23 24.64 -6.75
N ILE A 239 -4.44 24.54 -7.32
CA ILE A 239 -4.63 24.45 -8.77
C ILE A 239 -4.38 25.82 -9.39
N ARG A 240 -3.39 25.90 -10.28
CA ARG A 240 -3.11 27.12 -11.05
C ARG A 240 -4.06 27.24 -12.25
N PRO A 241 -4.23 28.44 -12.83
CA PRO A 241 -4.88 28.60 -14.12
C PRO A 241 -4.24 27.72 -15.20
N GLU A 242 -5.02 27.38 -16.23
CA GLU A 242 -4.65 26.34 -17.21
C GLU A 242 -3.29 26.56 -17.86
N ASN A 243 -3.09 27.76 -18.39
CA ASN A 243 -1.87 28.18 -19.03
C ASN A 243 -0.64 28.21 -18.12
N GLN A 244 -0.82 28.22 -16.80
CA GLN A 244 0.28 28.22 -15.83
C GLN A 244 0.66 26.81 -15.43
N TRP A 245 -0.31 25.94 -15.09
CA TRP A 245 0.05 24.58 -14.71
C TRP A 245 0.63 23.78 -15.88
N GLN A 246 0.22 24.06 -17.12
CA GLN A 246 0.82 23.43 -18.31
C GLN A 246 2.31 23.80 -18.44
N LYS A 247 2.66 25.07 -18.23
CA LYS A 247 4.05 25.53 -18.22
C LYS A 247 4.85 24.93 -17.07
N ASP A 248 4.24 24.81 -15.89
CA ASP A 248 4.87 24.16 -14.74
C ASP A 248 5.18 22.69 -15.04
N PHE A 249 4.27 21.99 -15.71
CA PHE A 249 4.46 20.59 -16.09
C PHE A 249 5.55 20.42 -17.16
N GLU A 250 5.64 21.34 -18.12
CA GLU A 250 6.74 21.41 -19.09
C GLU A 250 8.09 21.70 -18.43
N ALA A 251 8.13 22.64 -17.47
CA ALA A 251 9.35 22.95 -16.72
C ALA A 251 9.78 21.77 -15.85
N PHE A 252 8.84 21.10 -15.18
CA PHE A 252 9.08 19.87 -14.42
C PHE A 252 9.75 18.79 -15.27
N GLU A 253 9.27 18.55 -16.48
CA GLU A 253 9.81 17.53 -17.38
C GLU A 253 11.28 17.79 -17.76
N ASN A 254 11.60 19.04 -18.06
CA ASN A 254 12.89 19.42 -18.65
C ASN A 254 13.94 19.78 -17.60
N ASP A 255 13.56 20.56 -16.60
CA ASP A 255 14.49 21.25 -15.68
C ASP A 255 14.23 20.88 -14.20
N GLY A 256 13.24 20.05 -13.91
CA GLY A 256 12.92 19.60 -12.56
C GLY A 256 14.00 18.68 -11.95
N PRO A 257 14.11 18.63 -10.61
CA PRO A 257 15.02 17.69 -9.94
C PRO A 257 14.65 16.23 -10.27
N ARG A 258 15.61 15.32 -10.33
CA ARG A 258 15.32 13.91 -10.69
C ARG A 258 14.85 13.07 -9.50
N TRP A 259 13.81 13.53 -8.79
CA TRP A 259 13.23 12.77 -7.68
C TRP A 259 12.39 11.59 -8.21
N PRO A 260 12.62 10.36 -7.72
CA PRO A 260 11.99 9.17 -8.29
C PRO A 260 10.55 8.94 -7.81
N THR A 261 10.15 9.59 -6.73
CA THR A 261 8.85 9.35 -6.06
C THR A 261 7.90 10.53 -6.25
N TRP A 262 6.65 10.20 -6.59
CA TRP A 262 5.56 11.14 -6.79
C TRP A 262 4.37 10.81 -5.90
N ILE A 263 4.01 11.74 -5.04
CA ILE A 263 2.85 11.71 -4.15
C ILE A 263 1.74 12.51 -4.82
N ASP A 264 0.76 11.80 -5.39
CA ASP A 264 -0.40 12.38 -6.07
C ASP A 264 -1.23 13.23 -5.10
N HIS A 265 -1.67 14.42 -5.55
CA HIS A 265 -2.54 15.33 -4.82
C HIS A 265 -3.80 15.52 -5.65
N ALA A 266 -4.80 14.64 -5.48
CA ALA A 266 -5.87 14.32 -6.46
C ALA A 266 -6.87 15.44 -6.83
N PHE A 267 -6.40 16.67 -6.96
CA PHE A 267 -7.10 17.84 -7.48
C PHE A 267 -6.32 18.51 -8.63
N GLN A 268 -5.04 18.22 -8.84
CA GLN A 268 -4.26 18.80 -9.94
C GLN A 268 -4.53 18.08 -11.27
N PRO A 269 -4.71 18.79 -12.39
CA PRO A 269 -5.03 18.17 -13.68
C PRO A 269 -3.91 17.27 -14.21
N TYR A 270 -2.64 17.56 -13.90
CA TYR A 270 -1.50 16.74 -14.32
C TYR A 270 -1.27 15.49 -13.44
N ASN A 271 -2.10 15.24 -12.43
CA ASN A 271 -2.00 14.05 -11.60
C ASN A 271 -2.71 12.85 -12.22
N LEU A 272 -2.19 11.65 -11.97
CA LEU A 272 -2.69 10.42 -12.56
C LEU A 272 -4.19 10.24 -12.28
N THR A 273 -4.61 10.51 -11.05
CA THR A 273 -6.00 10.36 -10.60
C THR A 273 -6.98 11.34 -11.26
N LYS A 274 -6.49 12.46 -11.80
CA LYS A 274 -7.29 13.57 -12.38
C LYS A 274 -7.02 13.82 -13.86
N MET A 275 -6.07 13.12 -14.46
CA MET A 275 -5.61 13.34 -15.83
C MET A 275 -6.72 13.31 -16.88
N ALA A 276 -7.83 12.61 -16.63
CA ALA A 276 -8.98 12.57 -17.54
C ALA A 276 -9.51 13.97 -17.91
N SER A 277 -9.41 14.96 -17.01
CA SER A 277 -9.85 16.34 -17.26
C SER A 277 -8.76 17.25 -17.84
N SER A 278 -7.54 16.73 -18.04
CA SER A 278 -6.37 17.53 -18.45
C SER A 278 -6.14 17.63 -19.95
N GLY A 279 -6.79 16.77 -20.74
CA GLY A 279 -6.54 16.63 -22.17
C GLY A 279 -5.28 15.83 -22.55
N TYR A 280 -4.44 15.43 -21.58
CA TYR A 280 -3.27 14.59 -21.85
C TYR A 280 -3.65 13.13 -22.11
N LYS A 281 -2.98 12.52 -23.09
CA LYS A 281 -3.00 11.06 -23.25
C LYS A 281 -2.11 10.43 -22.19
N VAL A 282 -2.52 9.25 -21.70
CA VAL A 282 -1.77 8.47 -20.68
C VAL A 282 -0.33 8.21 -21.13
N ALA A 283 -0.10 7.91 -22.42
CA ALA A 283 1.23 7.66 -22.97
C ALA A 283 2.13 8.90 -22.91
N ASP A 284 1.60 10.07 -23.26
CA ASP A 284 2.34 11.32 -23.20
C ASP A 284 2.71 11.66 -21.75
N TRP A 285 1.75 11.52 -20.83
CA TRP A 285 1.98 11.71 -19.40
C TRP A 285 3.05 10.75 -18.86
N ALA A 286 2.94 9.45 -19.16
CA ALA A 286 3.88 8.43 -18.70
C ALA A 286 5.31 8.72 -19.16
N HIS A 287 5.46 9.11 -20.43
CA HIS A 287 6.75 9.49 -20.99
C HIS A 287 7.34 10.72 -20.29
N ARG A 288 6.53 11.75 -20.01
CA ARG A 288 6.99 12.95 -19.28
C ARG A 288 7.42 12.63 -17.85
N MET A 289 6.65 11.81 -17.14
CA MET A 289 6.97 11.36 -15.78
C MET A 289 8.29 10.58 -15.75
N HIS A 290 8.50 9.64 -16.66
CA HIS A 290 9.77 8.91 -16.76
C HIS A 290 10.94 9.82 -17.12
N ARG A 291 10.75 10.76 -18.05
CA ARG A 291 11.78 11.74 -18.39
C ARG A 291 12.17 12.58 -17.19
N ALA A 292 11.20 12.96 -16.36
CA ALA A 292 11.42 13.65 -15.09
C ALA A 292 12.13 12.79 -14.02
N GLY A 293 12.31 11.49 -14.26
CA GLY A 293 12.94 10.54 -13.34
C GLY A 293 11.96 9.79 -12.44
N VAL A 294 10.66 10.06 -12.55
CA VAL A 294 9.64 9.43 -11.70
C VAL A 294 9.46 7.95 -12.07
N ARG A 295 9.45 7.11 -11.03
CA ARG A 295 9.28 5.65 -11.11
C ARG A 295 8.29 5.13 -10.08
N TYR A 296 8.18 5.80 -8.93
CA TYR A 296 7.36 5.40 -7.80
C TYR A 296 6.19 6.36 -7.62
N LEU A 297 4.97 5.84 -7.54
CA LEU A 297 3.74 6.62 -7.50
C LEU A 297 2.90 6.21 -6.29
N TRP A 298 2.50 7.18 -5.48
CA TRP A 298 1.42 6.91 -4.53
C TRP A 298 0.12 6.76 -5.30
N ASN A 299 -0.62 5.66 -5.09
CA ASN A 299 -1.88 5.45 -5.80
C ASN A 299 -3.08 6.17 -5.16
N TYR A 300 -2.83 7.07 -4.20
CA TYR A 300 -3.85 7.85 -3.48
C TYR A 300 -4.79 7.00 -2.61
N LEU A 301 -4.43 5.75 -2.32
CA LEU A 301 -5.22 4.86 -1.47
C LEU A 301 -4.46 4.54 -0.18
N ASP A 302 -5.15 4.80 0.93
CA ASP A 302 -4.79 4.22 2.21
C ASP A 302 -5.42 2.81 2.33
N GLY A 303 -4.64 1.84 2.80
CA GLY A 303 -5.16 0.52 3.15
C GLY A 303 -6.05 0.51 4.38
N GLY A 304 -6.03 1.61 5.13
CA GLY A 304 -6.92 1.87 6.23
C GLY A 304 -6.33 2.92 7.13
N HIS A 305 -7.01 3.18 8.23
CA HIS A 305 -6.50 4.05 9.28
C HIS A 305 -5.78 3.22 10.35
N SER A 306 -4.58 3.67 10.75
CA SER A 306 -3.81 3.10 11.85
C SER A 306 -4.48 3.34 13.22
N GLY A 307 -4.02 2.63 14.22
CA GLY A 307 -4.43 2.86 15.60
C GLY A 307 -3.95 1.72 16.48
N ARG A 308 -4.47 1.64 17.71
CA ARG A 308 -4.05 0.58 18.63
C ARG A 308 -4.31 -0.81 18.05
N GLY A 309 -3.25 -1.58 17.82
CA GLY A 309 -3.25 -2.91 17.23
C GLY A 309 -3.46 -2.95 15.71
N VAL A 310 -3.32 -1.81 15.02
CA VAL A 310 -3.48 -1.69 13.56
C VAL A 310 -2.31 -0.90 12.98
N ILE A 311 -1.34 -1.62 12.41
CA ILE A 311 -0.11 -1.02 11.84
C ILE A 311 0.50 -1.84 10.68
N ASN A 312 0.36 -3.17 10.69
CA ASN A 312 1.04 -4.03 9.71
C ASN A 312 0.19 -4.26 8.46
N GLN A 313 0.54 -3.64 7.34
CA GLN A 313 -0.17 -3.74 6.06
C GLN A 313 -0.21 -5.16 5.48
N LEU A 314 0.71 -6.05 5.88
CA LEU A 314 0.69 -7.45 5.44
C LEU A 314 -0.40 -8.27 6.16
N ASP A 315 -0.87 -7.80 7.32
CA ASP A 315 -1.98 -8.40 8.06
C ASP A 315 -3.28 -7.65 7.76
N VAL A 316 -3.91 -8.00 6.63
CA VAL A 316 -5.20 -7.42 6.23
C VAL A 316 -6.28 -7.53 7.32
N GLY A 317 -6.16 -8.51 8.22
CA GLY A 317 -7.08 -8.69 9.34
C GLY A 317 -7.10 -7.51 10.31
N GLN A 318 -5.98 -6.77 10.42
CA GLN A 318 -5.89 -5.56 11.24
C GLN A 318 -6.78 -4.44 10.71
N PHE A 319 -7.00 -4.39 9.39
CA PHE A 319 -7.81 -3.37 8.71
C PHE A 319 -9.27 -3.82 8.48
N SER A 320 -9.67 -4.96 9.06
CA SER A 320 -11.05 -5.44 8.98
C SER A 320 -12.00 -4.61 9.84
N LEU A 321 -13.26 -4.52 9.41
CA LEU A 321 -14.32 -3.85 10.16
C LEU A 321 -14.44 -4.41 11.59
N ARG A 322 -14.25 -5.72 11.75
CA ARG A 322 -14.29 -6.40 13.05
C ARG A 322 -13.20 -5.89 13.99
N THR A 323 -11.99 -5.65 13.49
CA THR A 323 -10.89 -5.11 14.29
C THR A 323 -11.20 -3.68 14.73
N TYR A 324 -11.70 -2.84 13.82
CA TYR A 324 -12.12 -1.48 14.17
C TYR A 324 -13.23 -1.46 15.22
N ILE A 325 -14.25 -2.31 15.09
CA ILE A 325 -15.32 -2.45 16.10
C ILE A 325 -14.74 -2.88 17.45
N ARG A 326 -13.86 -3.90 17.46
CA ARG A 326 -13.25 -4.40 18.70
C ARG A 326 -12.44 -3.32 19.40
N THR A 327 -11.64 -2.56 18.66
CA THR A 327 -10.87 -1.43 19.21
C THR A 327 -11.80 -0.36 19.77
N ALA A 328 -12.86 -0.02 19.04
CA ALA A 328 -13.78 1.02 19.47
C ALA A 328 -14.52 0.65 20.77
N LEU A 329 -14.97 -0.61 20.88
CA LEU A 329 -15.66 -1.17 22.05
C LEU A 329 -14.75 -1.33 23.27
N LYS A 330 -13.43 -1.39 23.11
CA LYS A 330 -12.48 -1.42 24.23
C LYS A 330 -12.36 -0.06 24.91
N ILE A 331 -12.38 1.04 24.14
CA ILE A 331 -12.23 2.41 24.66
C ILE A 331 -13.53 2.90 25.32
N LYS A 332 -14.71 2.45 24.83
CA LYS A 332 -16.04 2.79 25.37
C LYS A 332 -16.32 4.29 25.51
N SER A 333 -15.91 5.10 24.52
CA SER A 333 -16.17 6.55 24.51
C SER A 333 -16.99 6.98 23.30
N LEU A 334 -17.69 8.13 23.42
CA LEU A 334 -18.42 8.71 22.29
C LEU A 334 -17.49 9.05 21.13
N ALA A 335 -16.29 9.56 21.41
CA ALA A 335 -15.27 9.85 20.41
C ALA A 335 -14.79 8.58 19.67
N SER A 336 -14.70 7.46 20.37
CA SER A 336 -14.37 6.17 19.79
C SER A 336 -15.48 5.67 18.85
N LEU A 337 -16.75 5.83 19.25
CA LEU A 337 -17.90 5.45 18.40
C LEU A 337 -18.02 6.35 17.16
N THR A 338 -17.81 7.66 17.30
CA THR A 338 -17.83 8.58 16.15
C THR A 338 -16.64 8.32 15.21
N GLY A 339 -15.47 7.98 15.76
CA GLY A 339 -14.31 7.51 15.00
C GLY A 339 -14.62 6.25 14.20
N LEU A 340 -15.23 5.23 14.84
CA LEU A 340 -15.65 4.00 14.16
C LEU A 340 -16.64 4.28 13.02
N LEU A 341 -17.65 5.11 13.25
CA LEU A 341 -18.64 5.44 12.22
C LEU A 341 -17.99 6.20 11.05
N ARG A 342 -17.06 7.12 11.33
CA ARG A 342 -16.26 7.79 10.29
C ARG A 342 -15.45 6.77 9.49
N THR A 343 -14.74 5.87 10.16
CA THR A 343 -13.96 4.80 9.49
C THR A 343 -14.85 3.91 8.63
N TYR A 344 -16.02 3.50 9.14
CA TYR A 344 -17.00 2.72 8.38
C TYR A 344 -17.44 3.43 7.10
N ILE A 345 -17.76 4.73 7.18
CA ILE A 345 -18.17 5.51 6.01
C ILE A 345 -17.02 5.68 5.01
N LEU A 346 -15.80 5.94 5.48
CA LEU A 346 -14.67 6.24 4.59
C LEU A 346 -14.12 4.99 3.88
N TYR A 347 -14.12 3.83 4.53
CA TYR A 347 -13.44 2.64 4.04
C TYR A 347 -14.39 1.51 3.62
N PHE A 348 -15.62 1.48 4.13
CA PHE A 348 -16.56 0.36 3.93
C PHE A 348 -17.87 0.77 3.24
N SER A 349 -18.03 2.05 2.90
CA SER A 349 -19.20 2.56 2.18
C SER A 349 -18.86 3.06 0.78
N ASP A 350 -19.90 3.24 -0.03
CA ASP A 350 -19.84 3.84 -1.36
C ASP A 350 -19.45 5.33 -1.34
N GLU A 351 -19.06 5.86 -2.51
CA GLU A 351 -18.69 7.27 -2.68
C GLU A 351 -19.81 8.25 -2.36
N GLN A 352 -21.08 7.86 -2.55
CA GLN A 352 -22.22 8.71 -2.23
C GLN A 352 -22.31 8.94 -0.71
N ALA A 353 -22.04 7.90 0.09
CA ALA A 353 -21.97 7.99 1.54
C ALA A 353 -20.82 8.90 1.99
N LYS A 354 -19.65 8.80 1.37
CA LYS A 354 -18.51 9.70 1.64
C LYS A 354 -18.86 11.15 1.33
N LYS A 355 -19.44 11.43 0.15
CA LYS A 355 -19.90 12.78 -0.24
C LYS A 355 -20.94 13.32 0.76
N SER A 356 -21.92 12.51 1.14
CA SER A 356 -22.96 12.88 2.11
C SER A 356 -22.39 13.20 3.49
N TYR A 357 -21.41 12.42 3.95
CA TYR A 357 -20.69 12.68 5.20
C TYR A 357 -19.90 13.98 5.15
N SER A 358 -19.15 14.22 4.07
CA SER A 358 -18.40 15.47 3.87
C SER A 358 -19.33 16.69 3.86
N GLN A 359 -20.49 16.60 3.21
CA GLN A 359 -21.52 17.66 3.24
C GLN A 359 -22.04 17.89 4.67
N LEU A 360 -22.34 16.83 5.41
CA LEU A 360 -22.79 16.94 6.81
C LEU A 360 -21.74 17.63 7.69
N VAL A 361 -20.48 17.20 7.62
CA VAL A 361 -19.37 17.81 8.37
C VAL A 361 -19.22 19.29 8.00
N ASN A 362 -19.32 19.65 6.73
CA ASN A 362 -19.27 21.04 6.28
C ASN A 362 -20.46 21.86 6.80
N ASN A 363 -21.68 21.30 6.79
CA ASN A 363 -22.88 21.95 7.31
C ASN A 363 -22.78 22.22 8.81
N LEU A 364 -22.25 21.25 9.56
CA LEU A 364 -21.98 21.37 11.00
C LEU A 364 -20.92 22.45 11.28
N ARG A 365 -19.78 22.39 10.58
CA ARG A 365 -18.67 23.36 10.72
C ARG A 365 -19.11 24.79 10.42
N ARG A 366 -19.86 24.99 9.34
CA ARG A 366 -20.39 26.31 8.93
C ARG A 366 -21.63 26.74 9.73
N LYS A 367 -22.07 25.93 10.70
CA LYS A 367 -23.26 26.15 11.52
C LYS A 367 -24.49 26.51 10.68
N LEU A 368 -24.65 25.87 9.51
CA LEU A 368 -25.72 26.23 8.55
C LEU A 368 -27.13 26.01 9.12
N TRP A 369 -27.28 25.10 10.08
CA TRP A 369 -28.51 24.89 10.85
C TRP A 369 -29.00 26.15 11.57
N LYS A 370 -28.12 27.12 11.86
CA LYS A 370 -28.49 28.41 12.44
C LYS A 370 -28.98 29.43 11.40
N LYS A 371 -28.89 29.15 10.10
CA LYS A 371 -29.27 30.06 9.01
C LYS A 371 -30.73 29.92 8.56
N GLY A 372 -31.56 29.18 9.29
CA GLY A 372 -33.00 29.06 9.05
C GLY A 372 -33.50 27.63 8.82
N PRO A 373 -34.79 27.47 8.44
CA PRO A 373 -35.46 26.17 8.35
C PRO A 373 -34.79 25.18 7.39
N GLY A 374 -34.30 25.66 6.23
CA GLY A 374 -33.58 24.83 5.28
C GLY A 374 -32.28 24.23 5.86
N GLY A 375 -31.59 24.98 6.73
CA GLY A 375 -30.42 24.49 7.45
C GLY A 375 -30.76 23.41 8.48
N MET A 376 -31.89 23.54 9.18
CA MET A 376 -32.37 22.52 10.11
C MET A 376 -32.78 21.23 9.39
N TRP A 377 -33.46 21.34 8.24
CA TRP A 377 -33.78 20.20 7.38
C TRP A 377 -32.52 19.48 6.88
N GLY A 378 -31.50 20.24 6.47
CA GLY A 378 -30.20 19.69 6.09
C GLY A 378 -29.54 18.91 7.22
N LEU A 379 -29.62 19.41 8.46
CA LEU A 379 -29.12 18.71 9.65
C LEU A 379 -29.91 17.44 9.95
N ALA A 380 -31.24 17.49 9.91
CA ALA A 380 -32.11 16.33 10.14
C ALA A 380 -31.85 15.21 9.12
N ARG A 381 -31.71 15.54 7.83
CA ARG A 381 -31.30 14.59 6.78
C ARG A 381 -29.93 13.99 7.08
N GLY A 382 -28.98 14.81 7.53
CA GLY A 382 -27.65 14.34 7.92
C GLY A 382 -27.69 13.35 9.10
N LEU A 383 -28.50 13.63 10.12
CA LEU A 383 -28.68 12.73 11.27
C LEU A 383 -29.37 11.42 10.84
N ALA A 384 -30.39 11.48 10.00
CA ALA A 384 -31.04 10.29 9.44
C ALA A 384 -30.06 9.44 8.62
N PHE A 385 -29.19 10.08 7.82
CA PHE A 385 -28.10 9.41 7.11
C PHE A 385 -27.14 8.69 8.07
N LEU A 386 -26.69 9.37 9.14
CA LEU A 386 -25.83 8.74 10.15
C LEU A 386 -26.52 7.57 10.86
N GLY A 387 -27.81 7.70 11.19
CA GLY A 387 -28.62 6.63 11.76
C GLY A 387 -28.71 5.41 10.83
N GLY A 388 -28.94 5.65 9.53
CA GLY A 388 -28.92 4.59 8.51
C GLY A 388 -27.55 3.91 8.40
N ARG A 389 -26.45 4.67 8.43
CA ARG A 389 -25.09 4.10 8.38
C ARG A 389 -24.72 3.35 9.66
N LEU A 390 -25.20 3.78 10.82
CA LEU A 390 -25.08 3.01 12.05
C LEU A 390 -25.82 1.67 11.96
N PHE A 391 -27.02 1.64 11.37
CA PHE A 391 -27.73 0.39 11.11
C PHE A 391 -26.96 -0.51 10.14
N SER A 392 -26.44 0.01 9.03
CA SER A 392 -25.61 -0.76 8.09
C SER A 392 -24.35 -1.31 8.76
N LEU A 393 -23.70 -0.52 9.60
CA LEU A 393 -22.56 -0.97 10.42
C LEU A 393 -22.94 -2.15 11.32
N LEU A 394 -24.11 -2.11 11.98
CA LEU A 394 -24.60 -3.22 12.81
C LEU A 394 -24.87 -4.46 11.96
N VAL A 395 -25.46 -4.31 10.77
CA VAL A 395 -25.69 -5.42 9.83
C VAL A 395 -24.38 -6.02 9.34
N ASP A 396 -23.39 -5.19 9.00
CA ASP A 396 -22.09 -5.68 8.54
C ASP A 396 -21.25 -6.27 9.68
N SER A 397 -21.48 -5.84 10.92
CA SER A 397 -20.77 -6.36 12.10
C SER A 397 -20.99 -7.86 12.35
N VAL A 398 -22.11 -8.42 11.86
CA VAL A 398 -22.41 -9.86 11.98
C VAL A 398 -21.79 -10.69 10.85
N LYS A 399 -21.34 -10.05 9.76
CA LYS A 399 -20.66 -10.74 8.65
C LYS A 399 -19.24 -11.12 9.06
N LYS A 400 -18.78 -12.26 8.57
CA LYS A 400 -17.38 -12.68 8.78
C LYS A 400 -16.49 -11.87 7.84
N GLU A 401 -15.48 -11.19 8.42
CA GLU A 401 -14.35 -10.53 7.73
C GLU A 401 -14.76 -9.60 6.58
N VAL A 402 -15.24 -8.41 6.92
CA VAL A 402 -15.46 -7.32 5.96
C VAL A 402 -14.18 -6.48 5.84
N LEU A 403 -13.72 -6.29 4.61
CA LEU A 403 -12.54 -5.48 4.24
C LEU A 403 -12.93 -4.45 3.16
N PRO A 404 -12.22 -3.32 3.07
CA PRO A 404 -12.26 -2.47 1.88
C PRO A 404 -11.88 -3.27 0.64
N ALA A 405 -12.55 -3.03 -0.50
CA ALA A 405 -12.36 -3.85 -1.70
C ALA A 405 -10.90 -3.85 -2.20
N TRP A 406 -10.25 -2.69 -2.19
CA TRP A 406 -8.85 -2.53 -2.59
C TRP A 406 -7.82 -3.10 -1.60
N GLN A 407 -8.27 -3.62 -0.46
CA GLN A 407 -7.43 -4.27 0.54
C GLN A 407 -7.64 -5.78 0.61
N LYS A 408 -8.56 -6.32 -0.20
CA LYS A 408 -8.87 -7.74 -0.27
C LYS A 408 -7.62 -8.63 -0.36
N TYR A 409 -6.58 -8.15 -1.05
CA TYR A 409 -5.34 -8.90 -1.28
C TYR A 409 -4.12 -8.38 -0.52
N GLY A 410 -4.28 -7.37 0.34
CA GLY A 410 -3.16 -6.79 1.10
C GLY A 410 -2.06 -6.24 0.19
N THR A 411 -2.47 -5.62 -0.91
CA THR A 411 -1.56 -5.00 -1.86
C THR A 411 -0.89 -3.82 -1.17
N THR A 412 0.45 -3.78 -1.11
CA THR A 412 1.19 -2.68 -0.48
C THR A 412 2.10 -1.98 -1.50
N PHE A 413 2.87 -2.76 -2.26
CA PHE A 413 3.58 -2.31 -3.45
C PHE A 413 3.22 -3.20 -4.63
N PHE A 414 3.06 -2.61 -5.81
CA PHE A 414 2.76 -3.33 -7.03
C PHE A 414 3.24 -2.57 -8.24
N SER A 415 3.53 -3.26 -9.35
CA SER A 415 3.82 -2.59 -10.62
C SER A 415 2.62 -2.62 -11.54
N ALA A 416 2.45 -1.57 -12.34
CA ALA A 416 1.47 -1.53 -13.42
C ALA A 416 2.04 -0.77 -14.63
N HIS A 417 1.60 -1.15 -15.82
CA HIS A 417 1.93 -0.43 -17.05
C HIS A 417 0.91 0.69 -17.28
N LEU A 418 1.40 1.90 -17.54
CA LEU A 418 0.61 3.06 -17.93
C LEU A 418 1.19 3.64 -19.21
N GLY A 419 0.39 3.73 -20.26
CA GLY A 419 0.81 4.41 -21.49
C GLY A 419 2.07 3.81 -22.12
N GLY A 420 2.25 2.49 -22.00
CA GLY A 420 3.42 1.76 -22.50
C GLY A 420 4.65 1.77 -21.59
N SER A 421 4.56 2.37 -20.40
CA SER A 421 5.68 2.42 -19.45
C SER A 421 5.33 1.78 -18.10
N ARG A 422 6.30 1.12 -17.46
CA ARG A 422 6.10 0.44 -16.17
C ARG A 422 6.39 1.39 -15.01
N PHE A 423 5.44 1.54 -14.10
CA PHE A 423 5.60 2.24 -12.84
C PHE A 423 5.40 1.30 -11.66
N TRP A 424 6.00 1.66 -10.54
CA TRP A 424 5.75 1.04 -9.24
C TRP A 424 4.82 1.93 -8.43
N PHE A 425 3.79 1.33 -7.85
CA PHE A 425 2.81 1.98 -7.02
C PHE A 425 2.92 1.51 -5.58
N PHE A 426 2.55 2.38 -4.65
CA PHE A 426 2.47 2.04 -3.24
C PHE A 426 1.17 2.55 -2.59
N GLN A 427 0.71 1.80 -1.59
CA GLN A 427 -0.42 2.14 -0.72
C GLN A 427 0.08 2.43 0.69
N THR A 428 -0.53 3.40 1.33
CA THR A 428 -0.15 3.88 2.66
C THR A 428 -1.13 3.43 3.75
N VAL A 429 -0.81 3.74 5.00
CA VAL A 429 -1.74 3.69 6.13
C VAL A 429 -1.95 5.11 6.63
N GLU A 430 -3.21 5.53 6.71
CA GLU A 430 -3.56 6.88 7.19
C GLU A 430 -3.24 7.00 8.69
N VAL A 431 -2.42 7.97 9.09
CA VAL A 431 -2.07 8.22 10.50
C VAL A 431 -2.81 9.45 11.02
N HIS A 432 -3.88 9.24 11.82
CA HIS A 432 -4.57 10.33 12.55
C HIS A 432 -3.95 10.65 13.91
N ASP A 433 -3.42 9.65 14.62
CA ASP A 433 -2.81 9.81 15.95
C ASP A 433 -1.42 9.17 15.93
N PHE A 434 -0.38 9.99 15.83
CA PHE A 434 1.00 9.53 15.66
C PHE A 434 1.48 8.75 16.88
N ILE A 435 1.25 9.28 18.09
CA ILE A 435 1.72 8.68 19.35
C ILE A 435 1.06 7.31 19.57
N SER A 436 -0.25 7.21 19.35
CA SER A 436 -0.99 5.95 19.46
C SER A 436 -0.58 4.95 18.38
N THR A 437 -0.35 5.42 17.16
CA THR A 437 0.07 4.56 16.05
C THR A 437 1.44 3.96 16.30
N PHE A 438 2.39 4.74 16.79
CA PHE A 438 3.77 4.30 17.05
C PHE A 438 4.03 4.06 18.55
N SER A 439 2.99 3.61 19.26
CA SER A 439 3.12 3.15 20.64
C SER A 439 4.07 1.95 20.74
N ALA A 440 4.57 1.67 21.95
CA ALA A 440 5.48 0.55 22.17
C ALA A 440 4.84 -0.79 21.74
N GLU A 441 3.54 -0.96 21.99
CA GLU A 441 2.80 -2.17 21.60
C GLU A 441 2.68 -2.31 20.09
N ASN A 442 2.43 -1.23 19.36
CA ASN A 442 2.31 -1.28 17.91
C ASN A 442 3.67 -1.47 17.23
N LEU A 443 4.73 -0.82 17.71
CA LEU A 443 6.08 -1.07 17.19
C LEU A 443 6.49 -2.52 17.45
N LYS A 444 6.22 -3.05 18.65
CA LYS A 444 6.45 -4.47 18.95
C LYS A 444 5.66 -5.39 18.01
N LEU A 445 4.37 -5.10 17.78
CA LEU A 445 3.56 -5.86 16.82
C LEU A 445 4.18 -5.84 15.42
N LEU A 446 4.69 -4.70 14.98
CA LEU A 446 5.32 -4.56 13.68
C LEU A 446 6.64 -5.35 13.61
N THR A 447 7.54 -5.20 14.60
CA THR A 447 8.85 -5.86 14.64
C THR A 447 8.75 -7.38 14.79
N GLU A 448 7.90 -7.88 15.69
CA GLU A 448 7.72 -9.33 15.90
C GLU A 448 7.12 -10.05 14.68
N SER A 449 6.36 -9.34 13.85
CA SER A 449 5.77 -9.89 12.62
C SER A 449 6.60 -9.64 11.36
N SER A 450 7.77 -9.00 11.49
CA SER A 450 8.57 -8.49 10.36
C SER A 450 7.68 -7.73 9.36
N GLY A 451 6.76 -6.93 9.89
CA GLY A 451 5.67 -6.31 9.14
C GLY A 451 6.11 -5.12 8.29
N ILE A 452 5.15 -4.55 7.55
CA ILE A 452 5.36 -3.35 6.73
C ILE A 452 4.37 -2.28 7.15
N CYS A 453 4.87 -1.06 7.35
CA CYS A 453 4.06 0.14 7.53
C CYS A 453 4.61 1.28 6.67
N LEU A 454 3.85 1.70 5.66
CA LEU A 454 4.07 2.94 4.92
C LEU A 454 3.11 3.99 5.45
N ALA A 455 3.57 4.80 6.39
CA ALA A 455 2.74 5.76 7.09
C ALA A 455 2.50 7.01 6.24
N HIS A 456 1.24 7.31 5.96
CA HIS A 456 0.81 8.58 5.39
C HIS A 456 0.69 9.61 6.51
N THR A 457 1.58 10.60 6.51
CA THR A 457 1.70 11.58 7.60
C THR A 457 1.57 13.01 7.09
N TYR A 458 1.11 13.88 8.00
CA TYR A 458 1.19 15.33 7.87
C TYR A 458 1.88 15.87 9.12
N PHE A 459 3.20 15.78 9.18
CA PHE A 459 3.94 16.12 10.40
C PHE A 459 3.79 17.58 10.80
N ALA A 460 3.69 18.49 9.82
CA ALA A 460 3.49 19.91 10.06
C ALA A 460 2.03 20.31 10.35
N ASP A 461 1.08 19.38 10.35
CA ASP A 461 -0.31 19.72 10.66
C ASP A 461 -0.48 19.99 12.17
N ASP A 462 -0.87 21.22 12.49
CA ASP A 462 -1.04 21.71 13.85
C ASP A 462 -2.51 21.82 14.28
N ASP A 463 -3.46 21.23 13.53
CA ASP A 463 -4.89 21.29 13.84
C ASP A 463 -5.17 20.75 15.26
N PRO A 464 -5.64 21.59 16.20
CA PRO A 464 -5.89 21.18 17.57
C PRO A 464 -6.94 20.07 17.72
N GLN A 465 -7.76 19.84 16.69
CA GLN A 465 -8.75 18.76 16.66
C GLN A 465 -8.16 17.38 16.37
N LYS A 466 -6.92 17.32 15.86
CA LYS A 466 -6.23 16.05 15.59
C LYS A 466 -5.49 15.57 16.85
N PRO A 467 -5.91 14.42 17.44
CA PRO A 467 -5.21 13.83 18.57
C PRO A 467 -3.84 13.32 18.12
N GLY A 468 -2.83 13.36 18.99
CA GLY A 468 -1.52 12.81 18.69
C GLY A 468 -0.80 13.40 17.48
N ARG A 469 -1.14 14.63 17.06
CA ARG A 469 -0.34 15.40 16.09
C ARG A 469 1.07 15.66 16.62
N VAL A 470 2.02 15.90 15.71
CA VAL A 470 3.43 16.14 16.06
C VAL A 470 3.63 17.50 16.74
N PHE A 471 3.05 18.55 16.17
CA PHE A 471 3.16 19.91 16.71
C PHE A 471 1.92 20.35 17.47
N LEU A 472 2.13 20.88 18.67
CA LEU A 472 1.10 21.52 19.47
C LEU A 472 0.56 22.78 18.79
N ASN A 473 1.43 23.54 18.08
CA ASN A 473 1.11 24.83 17.46
C ASN A 473 2.12 25.21 16.36
N LYS A 474 1.79 26.26 15.58
CA LYS A 474 2.63 26.83 14.50
C LYS A 474 4.01 27.34 14.90
N ARG A 475 4.26 27.57 16.20
CA ARG A 475 5.59 27.99 16.72
C ARG A 475 6.49 26.78 17.01
N GLY A 476 6.10 25.61 16.52
CA GLY A 476 6.85 24.38 16.60
C GLY A 476 6.93 23.75 18.00
N GLY A 477 6.04 24.09 18.92
CA GLY A 477 5.98 23.39 20.21
C GLY A 477 5.63 21.91 20.01
N TRP A 478 6.36 20.99 20.62
CA TRP A 478 6.11 19.55 20.50
C TRP A 478 4.86 19.13 21.28
N MET A 479 4.09 18.19 20.73
CA MET A 479 3.10 17.47 21.53
C MET A 479 3.82 16.58 22.57
N PRO A 480 3.35 16.50 23.82
CA PRO A 480 3.95 15.63 24.82
C PRO A 480 4.05 14.18 24.34
N GLY A 481 5.23 13.57 24.48
CA GLY A 481 5.52 12.18 24.07
C GLY A 481 5.99 11.99 22.63
N ILE A 482 6.04 13.05 21.81
CA ILE A 482 6.52 12.96 20.42
C ILE A 482 8.01 12.62 20.35
N GLU A 483 8.84 13.30 21.13
CA GLU A 483 10.28 13.02 21.16
C GLU A 483 10.54 11.57 21.60
N ASP A 484 9.87 11.10 22.66
CA ASP A 484 9.99 9.71 23.13
C ASP A 484 9.54 8.69 22.07
N THR A 485 8.52 9.05 21.26
CA THR A 485 8.02 8.20 20.18
C THR A 485 9.04 8.07 19.07
N PHE A 486 9.61 9.19 18.60
CA PHE A 486 10.68 9.17 17.59
C PHE A 486 11.96 8.53 18.11
N GLN A 487 12.33 8.76 19.37
CA GLN A 487 13.48 8.10 19.98
C GLN A 487 13.30 6.58 19.99
N ARG A 488 12.13 6.08 20.39
CA ARG A 488 11.82 4.64 20.37
C ARG A 488 11.93 4.03 18.97
N ILE A 489 11.47 4.77 17.95
CA ILE A 489 11.58 4.36 16.54
C ILE A 489 13.06 4.27 16.13
N GLY A 490 13.85 5.31 16.45
CA GLY A 490 15.29 5.33 16.22
C GLY A 490 16.03 4.18 16.90
N ASP A 491 15.75 3.94 18.18
CA ASP A 491 16.35 2.86 18.96
C ASP A 491 16.05 1.47 18.36
N ALA A 492 14.83 1.26 17.86
CA ALA A 492 14.45 0.01 17.20
C ALA A 492 15.21 -0.19 15.87
N ALA A 493 15.47 0.91 15.15
CA ALA A 493 16.27 0.86 13.94
C ALA A 493 17.75 0.57 14.22
N GLU A 494 18.33 1.22 15.22
CA GLU A 494 19.72 0.98 15.65
C GLU A 494 19.94 -0.47 16.10
N LYS A 495 18.96 -1.08 16.76
CA LYS A 495 18.99 -2.50 17.16
C LYS A 495 18.82 -3.49 16.01
N GLY A 496 18.54 -3.02 14.79
CA GLY A 496 18.27 -3.88 13.64
C GLY A 496 16.90 -4.57 13.67
N GLU A 497 15.98 -4.14 14.55
CA GLU A 497 14.61 -4.66 14.59
C GLU A 497 13.71 -4.02 13.53
N LEU A 498 14.10 -2.82 13.08
CA LEU A 498 13.34 -1.99 12.17
C LEU A 498 14.23 -1.43 11.05
N TRP A 499 13.85 -1.67 9.79
CA TRP A 499 14.42 -0.99 8.66
C TRP A 499 13.64 0.30 8.39
N LEU A 500 14.21 1.44 8.80
CA LEU A 500 13.73 2.77 8.44
C LEU A 500 14.23 3.13 7.04
N ALA A 501 13.29 3.24 6.10
CA ALA A 501 13.58 3.37 4.69
C ALA A 501 12.69 4.41 4.00
N SER A 502 13.24 5.03 2.96
CA SER A 502 12.50 5.80 1.97
C SER A 502 11.63 4.90 1.08
N VAL A 503 10.67 5.50 0.38
CA VAL A 503 9.83 4.78 -0.60
C VAL A 503 10.70 4.22 -1.72
N ALA A 504 11.65 5.01 -2.23
CA ALA A 504 12.58 4.56 -3.25
C ALA A 504 13.40 3.34 -2.80
N GLU A 505 14.01 3.37 -1.61
CA GLU A 505 14.79 2.23 -1.10
C GLU A 505 13.96 0.95 -0.97
N ILE A 506 12.70 1.06 -0.53
CA ILE A 506 11.79 -0.09 -0.43
C ILE A 506 11.41 -0.62 -1.81
N ALA A 507 11.04 0.27 -2.73
CA ALA A 507 10.63 -0.10 -4.07
C ALA A 507 11.77 -0.76 -4.86
N GLU A 508 12.99 -0.22 -4.78
CA GLU A 508 14.19 -0.83 -5.37
C GLU A 508 14.46 -2.22 -4.80
N PHE A 509 14.34 -2.38 -3.48
CA PHE A 509 14.55 -3.68 -2.85
C PHE A 509 13.48 -4.69 -3.29
N PHE A 510 12.21 -4.29 -3.39
CA PHE A 510 11.12 -5.15 -3.84
C PHE A 510 11.16 -5.47 -5.34
N ASP A 511 11.68 -4.56 -6.17
CA ASP A 511 11.89 -4.85 -7.59
C ASP A 511 12.91 -6.00 -7.76
N SER A 512 13.87 -6.14 -6.85
CA SER A 512 14.83 -7.24 -6.89
C SER A 512 14.21 -8.63 -6.71
N PHE A 513 13.00 -8.74 -6.12
CA PHE A 513 12.31 -10.02 -5.97
C PHE A 513 11.92 -10.67 -7.30
N GLN A 514 11.87 -9.91 -8.40
CA GLN A 514 11.62 -10.47 -9.74
C GLN A 514 12.74 -11.41 -10.19
N TYR A 515 13.95 -11.26 -9.63
CA TYR A 515 15.13 -12.09 -9.89
C TYR A 515 15.27 -13.26 -8.92
N LEU A 516 14.38 -13.38 -7.93
CA LEU A 516 14.37 -14.50 -7.00
C LEU A 516 13.58 -15.67 -7.60
N ARG A 517 14.31 -16.75 -7.87
CA ARG A 517 13.76 -18.03 -8.30
C ARG A 517 14.20 -19.12 -7.33
N PHE A 518 13.39 -20.15 -7.19
CA PHE A 518 13.75 -21.37 -6.48
C PHE A 518 13.73 -22.55 -7.43
N ASP A 519 14.62 -23.51 -7.22
CA ASP A 519 14.60 -24.80 -7.90
C ASP A 519 14.83 -25.92 -6.90
N VAL A 520 14.69 -27.17 -7.35
CA VAL A 520 14.78 -28.37 -6.52
C VAL A 520 15.68 -29.40 -7.16
N ASP A 521 16.54 -30.02 -6.35
CA ASP A 521 17.45 -31.08 -6.80
C ASP A 521 16.77 -32.47 -6.85
N GLU A 522 17.49 -33.47 -7.34
CA GLU A 522 17.01 -34.86 -7.42
C GLU A 522 16.70 -35.49 -6.04
N ARG A 523 17.22 -34.92 -4.96
CA ARG A 523 17.00 -35.34 -3.57
C ARG A 523 15.82 -34.63 -2.93
N GLY A 524 15.23 -33.64 -3.59
CA GLY A 524 14.12 -32.84 -3.07
C GLY A 524 14.57 -31.64 -2.22
N ASN A 525 15.84 -31.24 -2.27
CA ASN A 525 16.32 -30.02 -1.61
C ASN A 525 16.05 -28.82 -2.50
N ILE A 526 15.28 -27.87 -1.97
CA ILE A 526 14.96 -26.62 -2.65
C ILE A 526 16.11 -25.63 -2.41
N HIS A 527 16.55 -24.90 -3.44
CA HIS A 527 17.61 -23.91 -3.35
C HIS A 527 17.30 -22.66 -4.20
N PRO A 528 17.77 -21.47 -3.81
CA PRO A 528 17.58 -20.26 -4.60
C PRO A 528 18.47 -20.26 -5.85
N ILE A 529 17.93 -19.75 -6.94
CA ILE A 529 18.65 -19.32 -8.14
C ILE A 529 18.54 -17.80 -8.17
N VAL A 530 19.66 -17.12 -7.97
CA VAL A 530 19.72 -15.66 -7.99
C VAL A 530 20.37 -15.24 -9.31
N GLU A 531 19.58 -14.64 -10.20
CA GLU A 531 20.09 -14.03 -11.42
C GLU A 531 20.93 -12.78 -11.08
N LYS A 532 21.75 -12.29 -12.02
CA LYS A 532 22.87 -11.34 -11.82
C LYS A 532 22.51 -9.95 -11.21
N GLY A 533 21.29 -9.74 -10.73
CA GLY A 533 20.80 -8.52 -10.05
C GLY A 533 20.16 -8.73 -8.66
N GLY A 534 20.13 -9.94 -8.10
CA GLY A 534 19.50 -10.22 -6.79
C GLY A 534 20.46 -10.43 -5.61
N GLN A 535 21.71 -9.95 -5.69
CA GLN A 535 22.80 -10.32 -4.76
C GLN A 535 22.57 -9.93 -3.29
N ASP A 536 21.62 -9.05 -3.00
CA ASP A 536 21.33 -8.59 -1.63
C ASP A 536 20.17 -9.33 -0.95
N LEU A 537 19.60 -10.36 -1.59
CA LEU A 537 18.48 -11.12 -1.02
C LEU A 537 18.96 -12.18 -0.03
N VAL A 538 18.63 -11.99 1.24
CA VAL A 538 18.93 -12.95 2.30
C VAL A 538 17.88 -14.06 2.33
N VAL A 539 18.31 -15.32 2.25
CA VAL A 539 17.46 -16.50 2.34
C VAL A 539 17.87 -17.34 3.55
N ARG A 540 16.88 -17.83 4.32
CA ARG A 540 17.09 -18.82 5.38
C ARG A 540 16.25 -20.08 5.12
N TYR A 541 16.63 -21.18 5.77
CA TYR A 541 15.93 -22.45 5.66
C TYR A 541 15.19 -22.78 6.95
N VAL A 542 13.90 -23.07 6.84
CA VAL A 542 13.02 -23.40 7.97
C VAL A 542 12.42 -24.78 7.82
N GLU A 543 12.18 -25.43 8.96
CA GLU A 543 11.41 -26.67 9.03
C GLU A 543 9.97 -26.46 8.60
#